data_AF-A0A2V6EDF4-F1
#
_entry.id   AF-A0A2V6EDF4-F1
#
_cell.length_a   1.000
_cell.length_b   1.000
_cell.length_c   1.000
_cell.angle_alpha   90.00
_cell.angle_beta   90.00
_cell.angle_gamma   90.00
#
_symmetry.space_group_name_H-M   'P 1'
#
loop_
_entity.id
_entity.type
_entity.pdbx_description
1 polymer ?
#
loop_
_entity_poly.entity_id
_entity_poly.type
_entity_poly.pdbx_seq_one_letter_code
_entity_poly.pdbx_strand_id
1 'polypeptide(L)'
;MAQSNSPPPKRDINAVLRDHDKELMAIPNVVGVYVGVLGDGKTPCLKVMIARKSAATEQAIPRAIEGYRVITEVTGQIRPLSKP
;
A
#
# COMPACT_ATOMS: atom_id res chain seq x y z
N MET A 1 -31.08 20.89 -7.95
CA MET A 1 -31.01 19.46 -7.60
C MET A 1 -29.57 19.02 -7.87
N ALA A 2 -28.75 18.79 -6.83
CA ALA A 2 -27.39 18.28 -7.00
C ALA A 2 -27.41 16.80 -6.60
N GLN A 3 -27.31 15.91 -7.59
CA GLN A 3 -27.19 14.48 -7.36
C GLN A 3 -25.74 14.20 -6.97
N SER A 4 -25.50 13.98 -5.68
CA SER A 4 -24.23 13.47 -5.16
C SER A 4 -24.08 12.02 -5.62
N ASN A 5 -23.44 11.82 -6.77
CA ASN A 5 -23.01 10.50 -7.21
C ASN A 5 -21.77 10.10 -6.39
N SER A 6 -21.96 9.86 -5.10
CA SER A 6 -20.90 9.38 -4.22
C SER A 6 -20.76 7.87 -4.45
N PRO A 7 -19.58 7.37 -4.86
CA PRO A 7 -19.34 5.94 -4.85
C PRO A 7 -19.61 5.39 -3.43
N PRO A 8 -20.07 4.14 -3.30
CA PRO A 8 -20.37 3.54 -2.00
C PRO A 8 -19.19 3.75 -1.04
N PRO A 9 -19.45 3.99 0.26
CA PRO A 9 -18.40 4.28 1.22
C PRO A 9 -17.41 3.11 1.20
N LYS A 10 -16.18 3.39 0.76
CA LYS A 10 -15.10 2.41 0.86
C LYS A 10 -14.92 2.06 2.34
N ARG A 11 -14.68 0.78 2.61
CA ARG A 11 -14.33 0.30 3.95
C ARG A 11 -13.15 1.12 4.49
N ASP A 12 -13.09 1.36 5.80
CA ASP A 12 -11.96 2.07 6.42
C ASP A 12 -10.61 1.50 5.96
N ILE A 13 -9.76 2.35 5.39
CA ILE A 13 -8.49 1.92 4.79
C ILE A 13 -7.52 1.29 5.80
N ASN A 14 -7.61 1.62 7.09
CA ASN A 14 -6.81 0.96 8.13
C ASN A 14 -7.30 -0.46 8.38
N ALA A 15 -8.61 -0.69 8.28
CA ALA A 15 -9.19 -2.03 8.34
C ALA A 15 -8.81 -2.84 7.10
N VAL A 16 -8.79 -2.21 5.91
CA VAL A 16 -8.26 -2.83 4.69
C VAL A 16 -6.78 -3.17 4.86
N LEU A 17 -5.94 -2.25 5.34
CA LEU A 17 -4.53 -2.54 5.61
C LEU A 17 -4.39 -3.75 6.54
N ARG A 18 -5.10 -3.78 7.66
CA ARG A 18 -5.02 -4.85 8.66
C ARG A 18 -5.39 -6.25 8.14
N ASP A 19 -6.29 -6.32 7.17
CA ASP A 19 -6.73 -7.61 6.62
C ASP A 19 -5.80 -8.12 5.51
N HIS A 20 -5.14 -7.21 4.80
CA HIS A 20 -4.31 -7.51 3.63
C HIS A 20 -2.80 -7.41 3.91
N ASP A 21 -2.37 -6.90 5.08
CA ASP A 21 -0.96 -6.68 5.42
C ASP A 21 -0.15 -7.97 5.34
N LYS A 22 -0.65 -9.07 5.90
CA LYS A 22 0.05 -10.35 5.92
C LYS A 22 0.28 -10.93 4.52
N GLU A 23 -0.71 -10.81 3.65
CA GLU A 23 -0.61 -11.33 2.28
C GLU A 23 0.37 -10.49 1.46
N LEU A 24 0.33 -9.17 1.60
CA LEU A 24 1.30 -8.27 0.96
C LEU A 24 2.72 -8.49 1.49
N MET A 25 2.88 -8.68 2.80
CA MET A 25 4.17 -8.98 3.43
C MET A 25 4.73 -10.36 3.05
N ALA A 26 3.88 -11.29 2.58
CA ALA A 26 4.32 -12.58 2.06
C ALA A 26 4.95 -12.48 0.66
N ILE A 27 4.76 -11.37 -0.05
CA ILE A 27 5.36 -11.15 -1.37
C ILE A 27 6.89 -10.95 -1.23
N PRO A 28 7.72 -11.66 -2.01
CA PRO A 28 9.16 -11.49 -1.96
C PRO A 28 9.59 -10.03 -2.14
N ASN A 29 10.55 -9.59 -1.32
CA ASN A 29 11.10 -8.24 -1.25
C ASN A 29 10.17 -7.17 -0.67
N VAL A 30 8.93 -7.46 -0.29
CA VAL A 30 8.12 -6.52 0.51
C VAL A 30 8.67 -6.47 1.93
N VAL A 31 8.86 -5.25 2.45
CA VAL A 31 9.43 -4.99 3.79
C VAL A 31 8.49 -4.21 4.69
N GLY A 32 7.41 -3.65 4.14
CA GLY A 32 6.41 -2.93 4.90
C GLY A 32 5.21 -2.53 4.04
N VAL A 33 4.08 -2.32 4.70
CA VAL A 33 2.86 -1.79 4.08
C VAL A 33 2.27 -0.75 5.03
N TYR A 34 1.81 0.37 4.49
CA TYR A 34 1.24 1.44 5.29
C TYR A 34 0.17 2.24 4.53
N VAL A 35 -0.65 2.99 5.25
CA VAL A 35 -1.61 3.94 4.67
C VAL A 35 -0.90 5.26 4.37
N GLY A 36 -1.08 5.77 3.16
CA GLY A 36 -0.61 7.09 2.77
C GLY A 36 -1.65 7.86 1.98
N VAL A 37 -1.20 8.98 1.41
CA VAL A 37 -1.95 9.73 0.41
C VAL A 37 -1.22 9.70 -0.92
N LEU A 38 -1.96 9.80 -2.03
CA LEU A 38 -1.40 9.98 -3.36
C LEU A 38 -0.72 11.35 -3.47
N GLY A 39 -0.08 11.62 -4.62
CA GLY A 39 0.59 12.90 -4.90
C GLY A 39 -0.33 14.13 -4.84
N ASP A 40 -1.65 13.94 -4.82
CA ASP A 40 -2.64 14.99 -4.61
C ASP A 40 -2.81 15.42 -3.14
N GLY A 41 -2.18 14.70 -2.20
CA GLY A 41 -2.21 14.97 -0.77
C GLY A 41 -3.55 14.69 -0.07
N LYS A 42 -4.53 14.13 -0.77
CA LYS A 42 -5.91 13.95 -0.24
C LYS A 42 -6.47 12.56 -0.47
N THR A 43 -6.09 11.90 -1.54
CA THR A 43 -6.66 10.59 -1.88
C THR A 43 -5.92 9.51 -1.11
N PRO A 44 -6.59 8.77 -0.21
CA PRO A 44 -5.96 7.71 0.56
C PRO A 44 -5.56 6.54 -0.34
N CYS A 45 -4.40 5.96 -0.07
CA CYS A 45 -3.85 4.80 -0.78
C CYS A 45 -3.09 3.87 0.17
N LEU A 46 -2.86 2.64 -0.28
CA LEU A 46 -1.93 1.73 0.35
C LEU A 46 -0.56 1.91 -0.30
N LYS A 47 0.48 1.97 0.52
CA LYS A 47 1.86 2.06 0.06
C LYS A 47 2.61 0.81 0.49
N VAL A 48 3.30 0.19 -0.45
CA VAL A 48 4.09 -1.04 -0.25
C VAL A 48 5.56 -0.70 -0.39
N MET A 49 6.30 -0.86 0.69
CA MET A 49 7.73 -0.67 0.75
C MET A 49 8.42 -1.94 0.26
N ILE A 50 9.31 -1.81 -0.72
CA ILE A 50 10.12 -2.92 -1.25
C ILE A 50 11.61 -2.70 -1.03
N ALA A 51 12.32 -3.79 -0.74
CA ALA A 51 13.75 -3.78 -0.49
C ALA A 51 14.57 -3.41 -1.73
N ARG A 52 14.10 -3.79 -2.92
CA ARG A 52 14.75 -3.52 -4.21
C ARG A 52 13.75 -3.66 -5.34
N LYS A 53 14.02 -3.02 -6.48
CA LYS A 53 13.22 -3.21 -7.70
C LYS A 53 13.31 -4.66 -8.17
N SER A 54 12.17 -5.23 -8.51
CA SER A 54 12.06 -6.56 -9.09
C SER A 54 10.76 -6.66 -9.87
N ALA A 55 10.85 -7.04 -11.15
CA ALA A 55 9.68 -7.21 -12.00
C ALA A 55 8.70 -8.24 -11.43
N ALA A 56 9.21 -9.32 -10.81
CA ALA A 56 8.38 -10.34 -10.18
C ALA A 56 7.61 -9.78 -8.97
N THR A 57 8.26 -8.99 -8.11
CA THR A 57 7.60 -8.32 -6.98
C THR A 57 6.56 -7.31 -7.46
N GLU A 58 6.89 -6.48 -8.45
CA GLU A 58 5.98 -5.47 -8.99
C GLU A 58 4.76 -6.08 -9.70
N GLN A 59 4.91 -7.26 -10.31
CA GLN A 59 3.80 -8.01 -10.91
C GLN A 59 2.93 -8.71 -9.87
N ALA A 60 3.52 -9.17 -8.77
CA ALA A 60 2.80 -9.83 -7.68
C ALA A 60 1.98 -8.86 -6.83
N ILE A 61 2.43 -7.60 -6.70
CA ILE A 61 1.71 -6.57 -5.93
C ILE A 61 0.46 -6.14 -6.71
N PRO A 62 -0.76 -6.26 -6.14
CA PRO A 62 -1.97 -5.80 -6.80
C PRO A 62 -1.93 -4.28 -6.96
N ARG A 63 -2.49 -3.76 -8.06
CA ARG A 63 -2.56 -2.30 -8.31
C ARG A 63 -3.64 -1.59 -7.49
N ALA A 64 -4.60 -2.35 -6.98
CA ALA A 64 -5.67 -1.86 -6.13
C ALA A 64 -6.20 -2.96 -5.20
N ILE A 65 -6.61 -2.59 -3.98
CA ILE A 65 -7.25 -3.47 -3.00
C ILE A 65 -8.50 -2.75 -2.50
N GLU A 66 -9.66 -3.39 -2.61
CA GLU A 66 -10.96 -2.82 -2.16
C GLU A 66 -11.22 -1.39 -2.69
N GLY A 67 -10.74 -1.11 -3.91
CA GLY A 67 -10.88 0.21 -4.55
C GLY A 67 -9.87 1.27 -4.09
N TYR A 68 -8.94 0.95 -3.19
CA TYR A 68 -7.78 1.79 -2.87
C TYR A 68 -6.62 1.48 -3.81
N ARG A 69 -5.97 2.53 -4.31
CA ARG A 69 -4.74 2.39 -5.10
C ARG A 69 -3.63 1.82 -4.23
N VAL A 70 -2.83 0.93 -4.79
CA VAL A 70 -1.60 0.44 -4.17
C VAL A 70 -0.42 1.04 -4.92
N ILE A 71 0.50 1.66 -4.19
CA ILE A 71 1.68 2.32 -4.74
C ILE A 71 2.92 1.67 -4.14
N THR A 72 3.89 1.33 -4.99
CA THR A 72 5.13 0.69 -4.55
C THR A 72 6.25 1.72 -4.40
N GLU A 73 7.01 1.63 -3.32
CA GLU A 73 8.14 2.51 -3.01
C GLU A 73 9.37 1.69 -2.67
N VAL A 74 10.52 2.02 -3.26
CA VAL A 74 11.79 1.34 -2.97
C VAL A 74 12.44 2.01 -1.77
N THR A 75 12.55 1.29 -0.66
CA THR A 75 13.06 1.84 0.61
C THR A 75 14.37 1.19 1.05
N GLY A 76 14.82 0.16 0.35
CA GLY A 76 15.90 -0.69 0.84
C GLY A 76 15.41 -1.67 1.91
N GLN A 77 16.34 -2.47 2.43
CA GLN A 77 16.01 -3.40 3.52
C GLN A 77 15.84 -2.63 4.84
N ILE A 78 14.74 -2.93 5.53
CA ILE A 78 14.55 -2.48 6.91
C ILE A 78 15.34 -3.42 7.82
N ARG A 79 16.26 -2.86 8.61
CA ARG A 79 17.09 -3.57 9.57
C ARG A 79 17.08 -2.83 10.90
N PRO A 80 17.31 -3.53 12.03
CA PRO A 80 17.52 -2.85 13.30
C PRO A 80 18.64 -1.82 13.18
N LEU A 81 18.47 -0.67 13.84
CA LEU A 81 19.55 0.30 13.96
C LEU A 81 20.70 -0.34 14.76
N SER A 82 21.86 -0.48 14.12
CA SER A 82 23.06 -0.98 14.80
C SER A 82 23.44 -0.07 15.96
N LYS A 83 24.05 -0.63 17.01
CA LYS A 83 24.58 0.17 18.12
C LYS A 83 25.60 1.20 17.59
N PRO A 84 25.62 2.42 18.16
CA PRO A 84 26.56 3.46 17.76
C PRO A 84 28.01 3.06 17.97
#